data_AF-A0A4Y3TN02-F1
#
_entry.id   AF-A0A4Y3TN02-F1
#
_cell.length_a   1.000
_cell.length_b   1.000
_cell.length_c   1.000
_cell.angle_alpha   90.00
_cell.angle_beta   90.00
_cell.angle_gamma   90.00
#
_symmetry.space_group_name_H-M   'P 1'
#
loop_
_entity.id
_entity.type
_entity.pdbx_description
1 polymer ?
#
loop_
_entity_poly.entity_id
_entity_poly.type
_entity_poly.pdbx_seq_one_letter_code
_entity_poly.pdbx_strand_id
1 'polypeptide(L)'
;MNRDTEHAETGMTGISPCDPIRLDDDTPESPDAPEKEDAKTPAAPEGELESKLFKQRKVLIFGGINDKVARDVTARLLALAGESDKPIDVYVNSPGGHVESGDTIHDMIRFVDSVAPVNLIGTGWVASAGALIFAAGHKDRRFCLPNTRFLLHQPMGGVRGPATDIDIEAREIIKMRERLNRLFARETGQTYEKIVKDTDRNHWMSAKEAIEYGLVTKIISKLSDIH
;
A
#
# COMPACT_ATOMS: atom_id res chain seq x y z
N MET A 1 -16.90 -49.08 -55.01
CA MET A 1 -17.64 -50.25 -54.48
C MET A 1 -17.18 -50.45 -53.04
N ASN A 2 -18.15 -50.61 -52.14
CA ASN A 2 -18.07 -50.53 -50.68
C ASN A 2 -17.23 -51.61 -49.96
N ARG A 3 -17.01 -51.30 -48.66
CA ARG A 3 -16.93 -52.16 -47.46
C ARG A 3 -15.52 -52.46 -46.93
N ASP A 4 -15.24 -52.58 -45.63
CA ASP A 4 -15.87 -52.19 -44.35
C ASP A 4 -14.86 -52.61 -43.24
N THR A 5 -14.82 -51.82 -42.16
CA THR A 5 -14.69 -52.15 -40.71
C THR A 5 -13.67 -53.17 -40.16
N GLU A 6 -12.83 -52.65 -39.25
CA GLU A 6 -12.70 -52.97 -37.80
C GLU A 6 -12.59 -54.39 -37.20
N HIS A 7 -11.68 -54.43 -36.22
CA HIS A 7 -11.64 -55.18 -34.95
C HIS A 7 -11.35 -56.69 -34.91
N ALA A 8 -10.35 -57.04 -34.09
CA ALA A 8 -10.15 -58.36 -33.50
C ALA A 8 -9.73 -58.22 -32.02
N GLU A 9 -10.27 -59.13 -31.21
CA GLU A 9 -10.30 -59.18 -29.76
C GLU A 9 -9.04 -59.80 -29.10
N THR A 10 -8.81 -59.38 -27.84
CA THR A 10 -8.39 -60.09 -26.62
C THR A 10 -7.41 -61.28 -26.63
N GLY A 11 -6.45 -61.21 -25.68
CA GLY A 11 -6.15 -62.31 -24.75
C GLY A 11 -4.68 -62.72 -24.59
N MET A 12 -4.01 -62.27 -23.51
CA MET A 12 -3.08 -63.12 -22.74
C MET A 12 -2.79 -62.55 -21.35
N THR A 13 -2.52 -63.47 -20.44
CA THR A 13 -2.68 -63.47 -18.98
C THR A 13 -1.45 -63.04 -18.18
N GLY A 14 -1.66 -62.54 -16.96
CA GLY A 14 -0.82 -62.85 -15.80
C GLY A 14 -0.22 -61.65 -15.03
N ILE A 15 -0.87 -61.22 -13.95
CA ILE A 15 -0.22 -60.48 -12.84
C ILE A 15 -0.77 -61.02 -11.51
N SER A 16 0.14 -61.45 -10.64
CA SER A 16 -0.10 -61.88 -9.25
C SER A 16 0.17 -60.69 -8.31
N PRO A 17 -0.51 -60.57 -7.15
CA PRO A 17 -0.52 -59.32 -6.37
C PRO A 17 0.66 -59.25 -5.38
N CYS A 18 1.26 -58.06 -5.24
CA CYS A 18 2.12 -57.71 -4.10
C CYS A 18 1.41 -56.68 -3.23
N ASP A 19 1.41 -56.94 -1.93
CA ASP A 19 0.82 -56.14 -0.86
C ASP A 19 1.37 -54.70 -0.78
N PRO A 20 0.60 -53.74 -0.25
CA PRO A 20 1.05 -52.37 -0.11
C PRO A 20 2.10 -52.22 1.00
N ILE A 21 3.23 -51.62 0.64
CA ILE A 21 4.29 -51.21 1.55
C ILE A 21 3.75 -50.13 2.49
N ARG A 22 3.73 -50.44 3.79
CA ARG A 22 3.51 -49.50 4.89
C ARG A 22 4.83 -48.72 5.07
N LEU A 23 4.85 -47.45 4.66
CA LEU A 23 5.95 -46.54 4.94
C LEU A 23 5.69 -45.90 6.30
N ASP A 24 6.51 -46.28 7.26
CA ASP A 24 6.52 -45.71 8.61
C ASP A 24 6.96 -44.24 8.53
N ASP A 25 6.16 -43.38 9.16
CA ASP A 25 6.33 -41.93 9.22
C ASP A 25 7.22 -41.59 10.42
N ASP A 26 8.55 -41.69 10.24
CA ASP A 26 9.56 -41.30 11.23
C ASP A 26 10.44 -40.17 10.65
N THR A 27 9.94 -38.93 10.70
CA THR A 27 10.78 -37.74 10.59
C THR A 27 11.28 -37.34 11.98
N PRO A 28 12.60 -37.24 12.23
CA PRO A 28 13.09 -36.81 13.53
C PRO A 28 12.86 -35.30 13.71
N GLU A 29 12.17 -34.92 14.79
CA GLU A 29 12.08 -33.53 15.26
C GLU A 29 13.49 -32.98 15.53
N SER A 30 13.81 -31.84 14.90
CA SER A 30 15.01 -31.06 15.18
C SER A 30 14.89 -30.37 16.55
N PRO A 31 15.91 -30.43 17.42
CA PRO A 31 15.84 -29.81 18.74
C PRO A 31 15.85 -28.28 18.64
N ASP A 32 14.90 -27.66 19.34
CA ASP A 32 14.73 -26.21 19.46
C ASP A 32 16.05 -25.50 19.80
N ALA A 33 16.48 -24.61 18.90
CA ALA A 33 17.52 -23.64 19.21
C ALA A 33 16.94 -22.55 20.11
N PRO A 34 17.63 -22.14 21.19
CA PRO A 34 17.10 -21.12 22.09
C PRO A 34 17.04 -19.77 21.37
N GLU A 35 15.86 -19.16 21.37
CA GLU A 35 15.66 -17.78 20.95
C GLU A 35 16.59 -16.87 21.75
N LYS A 36 17.46 -16.12 21.05
CA LYS A 36 18.28 -15.10 21.68
C LYS A 36 17.36 -13.95 22.06
N GLU A 37 17.26 -13.68 23.36
CA GLU A 37 16.65 -12.45 23.88
C GLU A 37 17.30 -11.23 23.22
N ASP A 38 16.54 -10.55 22.37
CA ASP A 38 16.94 -9.26 21.84
C ASP A 38 17.15 -8.28 22.99
N ALA A 39 18.35 -7.70 23.04
CA ALA A 39 18.74 -6.69 24.00
C ALA A 39 17.73 -5.52 23.97
N LYS A 40 16.94 -5.40 25.05
CA LYS A 40 15.99 -4.30 25.29
C LYS A 40 16.71 -2.96 25.20
N THR A 41 16.50 -2.27 24.09
CA THR A 41 16.75 -0.82 24.01
C THR A 41 15.82 -0.14 25.03
N PRO A 42 16.28 0.84 25.84
CA PRO A 42 15.41 1.55 26.76
C PRO A 42 14.48 2.49 25.95
N ALA A 43 13.39 1.92 25.44
CA ALA A 43 12.29 2.69 24.88
C ALA A 43 11.47 3.29 26.03
N ALA A 44 11.11 4.56 25.94
CA ALA A 44 10.03 5.11 26.76
C ALA A 44 8.79 4.20 26.61
N PRO A 45 7.95 4.02 27.65
CA PRO A 45 6.72 3.25 27.50
C PRO A 45 5.95 3.82 26.31
N GLU A 46 5.55 2.97 25.36
CA GLU A 46 5.05 3.37 24.03
C GLU A 46 4.00 4.49 24.09
N GLY A 47 3.13 4.47 25.11
CA GLY A 47 2.13 5.52 25.34
C GLY A 47 2.68 6.91 25.69
N GLU A 48 3.83 7.01 26.36
CA GLU A 48 4.45 8.32 26.68
C GLU A 48 5.03 8.98 25.43
N LEU A 49 5.69 8.19 24.56
CA LEU A 49 6.21 8.69 23.29
C LEU A 49 5.08 9.12 22.36
N GLU A 50 4.05 8.29 22.20
CA GLU A 50 2.89 8.63 21.39
C GLU A 50 2.18 9.89 21.88
N SER A 51 2.04 10.04 23.20
CA SER A 51 1.46 11.25 23.80
C SER A 51 2.31 12.50 23.52
N LYS A 52 3.64 12.38 23.55
CA LYS A 52 4.55 13.50 23.20
C LYS A 52 4.45 13.87 21.72
N LEU A 53 4.46 12.88 20.82
CA LEU A 53 4.29 13.11 19.39
C LEU A 53 2.93 13.74 19.06
N PHE A 54 1.87 13.26 19.70
CA PHE A 54 0.52 13.81 19.54
C PHE A 54 0.45 15.27 20.01
N LYS A 55 1.01 15.60 21.19
CA LYS A 55 1.12 17.01 21.66
C LYS A 55 1.94 17.90 20.72
N GLN A 56 2.91 17.33 20.03
CA GLN A 56 3.69 18.02 18.98
C GLN A 56 2.97 18.06 17.62
N ARG A 57 1.71 17.59 17.55
CA ARG A 57 0.86 17.56 16.36
C ARG A 57 1.45 16.74 15.21
N LYS A 58 2.07 15.60 15.56
CA LYS A 58 2.70 14.68 14.61
C LYS A 58 1.88 13.42 14.47
N VAL A 59 1.61 13.03 13.23
CA VAL A 59 0.90 11.79 12.88
C VAL A 59 1.82 10.93 12.01
N LEU A 60 1.89 9.63 12.30
CA LEU A 60 2.77 8.70 11.60
C LEU A 60 1.92 7.69 10.82
N ILE A 61 2.21 7.55 9.52
CA ILE A 61 1.63 6.54 8.63
C ILE A 61 2.77 5.63 8.17
N PHE A 62 2.97 4.52 8.90
CA PHE A 62 4.07 3.59 8.68
C PHE A 62 3.55 2.19 8.40
N GLY A 63 4.07 1.55 7.35
CA GLY A 63 3.70 0.19 6.96
C GLY A 63 2.45 0.11 6.07
N GLY A 64 1.83 -1.06 6.02
CA GLY A 64 0.72 -1.35 5.12
C GLY A 64 -0.55 -0.56 5.44
N ILE A 65 -1.21 -0.03 4.42
CA ILE A 65 -2.47 0.71 4.54
C ILE A 65 -3.64 -0.26 4.65
N ASN A 66 -4.40 -0.16 5.74
CA ASN A 66 -5.60 -0.95 6.03
C ASN A 66 -6.56 -0.15 6.93
N ASP A 67 -7.72 -0.72 7.24
CA ASP A 67 -8.78 -0.04 8.00
C ASP A 67 -8.36 0.34 9.43
N LYS A 68 -7.47 -0.44 10.05
CA LYS A 68 -6.94 -0.11 11.39
C LYS A 68 -6.11 1.16 11.33
N VAL A 69 -5.21 1.26 10.35
CA VAL A 69 -4.39 2.46 10.12
C VAL A 69 -5.27 3.64 9.74
N ALA A 70 -6.24 3.44 8.85
CA ALA A 70 -7.16 4.50 8.44
C ALA A 70 -7.98 5.05 9.61
N ARG A 71 -8.49 4.18 10.48
CA ARG A 71 -9.20 4.59 11.70
C ARG A 71 -8.31 5.36 12.66
N ASP A 72 -7.10 4.88 12.93
CA ASP A 72 -6.16 5.53 13.87
C ASP A 72 -5.76 6.92 13.36
N VAL A 73 -5.35 7.02 12.09
CA VAL A 73 -4.97 8.29 11.46
C VAL A 73 -6.14 9.27 11.47
N THR A 74 -7.34 8.82 11.11
CA THR A 74 -8.56 9.64 11.13
C THR A 74 -8.84 10.18 12.53
N ALA A 75 -8.78 9.32 13.55
CA ALA A 75 -9.02 9.73 14.94
C ALA A 75 -7.99 10.80 15.39
N ARG A 76 -6.71 10.60 15.07
CA ARG A 76 -5.65 11.55 15.41
C ARG A 76 -5.83 12.89 14.70
N LEU A 77 -6.14 12.89 13.40
CA LEU A 77 -6.36 14.11 12.62
C LEU A 77 -7.54 14.91 13.18
N LEU A 78 -8.69 14.26 13.44
CA LEU A 78 -9.87 14.92 14.01
C LEU A 78 -9.59 15.49 15.41
N ALA A 79 -8.91 14.74 16.27
CA ALA A 79 -8.59 15.19 17.62
C ALA A 79 -7.65 16.41 17.60
N LEU A 80 -6.60 16.39 16.77
CA LEU A 80 -5.67 17.52 16.62
C LEU A 80 -6.34 18.78 16.05
N ALA A 81 -7.23 18.60 15.07
CA ALA A 81 -7.99 19.69 14.47
C ALA A 81 -9.02 20.30 15.42
N GLY A 82 -9.64 19.46 16.26
CA GLY A 82 -10.57 19.92 17.30
C GLY A 82 -9.89 20.70 18.43
N GLU A 83 -8.59 20.48 18.66
CA GLU A 83 -7.82 21.17 19.69
C GLU A 83 -7.24 22.51 19.23
N SER A 84 -6.83 22.63 17.96
CA SER A 84 -6.21 23.86 17.42
C SER A 84 -6.18 23.86 15.88
N ASP A 85 -6.17 25.06 15.30
CA ASP A 85 -5.95 25.39 13.88
C ASP A 85 -4.47 25.38 13.45
N LYS A 86 -3.54 25.09 14.36
CA LYS A 86 -2.10 25.04 14.06
C LYS A 86 -1.77 23.89 13.10
N PRO A 87 -0.67 23.98 12.34
CA PRO A 87 -0.29 22.93 11.40
C PRO A 87 -0.15 21.54 12.04
N ILE A 88 -0.40 20.51 11.23
CA ILE A 88 -0.22 19.09 11.58
C ILE A 88 0.82 18.49 10.64
N ASP A 89 1.83 17.82 11.18
CA ASP A 89 2.84 17.14 10.37
C ASP A 89 2.51 15.65 10.26
N VAL A 90 2.26 15.19 9.04
CA VAL A 90 1.97 13.79 8.72
C VAL A 90 3.17 13.17 8.02
N TYR A 91 3.80 12.19 8.66
CA TYR A 91 4.94 11.47 8.12
C TYR A 91 4.48 10.18 7.45
N VAL A 92 4.83 10.00 6.17
CA VAL A 92 4.37 8.88 5.36
C VAL A 92 5.56 8.00 4.96
N ASN A 93 5.50 6.73 5.34
CA ASN A 93 6.42 5.66 4.95
C ASN A 93 5.61 4.38 4.73
N SER A 94 5.19 4.13 3.50
CA SER A 94 4.24 3.05 3.21
C SER A 94 4.47 2.39 1.85
N PRO A 95 4.45 1.04 1.79
CA PRO A 95 4.33 0.30 0.53
C PRO A 95 2.96 0.47 -0.16
N GLY A 96 1.98 1.07 0.51
CA GLY A 96 0.57 1.08 0.12
C GLY A 96 -0.22 -0.01 0.82
N GLY A 97 -1.35 -0.41 0.23
CA GLY A 97 -2.30 -1.34 0.81
C GLY A 97 -3.67 -1.18 0.16
N HIS A 98 -4.74 -1.29 0.96
CA HIS A 98 -6.12 -1.13 0.46
C HIS A 98 -6.36 0.29 -0.05
N VAL A 99 -6.94 0.39 -1.25
CA VAL A 99 -7.16 1.68 -1.90
C VAL A 99 -8.22 2.48 -1.15
N GLU A 100 -9.28 1.83 -0.67
CA GLU A 100 -10.40 2.43 0.04
C GLU A 100 -9.97 2.99 1.41
N SER A 101 -9.11 2.27 2.13
CA SER A 101 -8.52 2.79 3.36
C SER A 101 -7.59 3.98 3.06
N GLY A 102 -6.90 3.96 1.91
CA GLY A 102 -6.12 5.09 1.40
C GLY A 102 -6.98 6.30 1.02
N ASP A 103 -8.12 6.08 0.37
CA ASP A 103 -9.11 7.12 0.03
C ASP A 103 -9.67 7.76 1.31
N THR A 104 -9.99 6.95 2.32
CA THR A 104 -10.45 7.44 3.63
C THR A 104 -9.44 8.41 4.24
N ILE A 105 -8.16 8.02 4.30
CA ILE A 105 -7.11 8.88 4.85
C ILE A 105 -6.92 10.13 3.99
N HIS A 106 -6.92 9.99 2.66
CA HIS A 106 -6.79 11.10 1.73
C HIS A 106 -7.90 12.14 1.95
N ASP A 107 -9.14 11.71 2.04
CA ASP A 107 -10.29 12.60 2.22
C ASP A 107 -10.28 13.25 3.59
N MET A 108 -9.92 12.50 4.64
CA MET A 108 -9.80 13.05 6.00
C MET A 108 -8.68 14.08 6.13
N ILE A 109 -7.56 13.90 5.43
CA ILE A 109 -6.51 14.92 5.36
C ILE A 109 -7.07 16.21 4.77
N ARG A 110 -7.74 16.14 3.62
CA ARG A 110 -8.33 17.34 2.98
C ARG A 110 -9.43 17.98 3.81
N PHE A 111 -10.27 17.16 4.44
CA PHE A 111 -11.32 17.62 5.33
C PHE A 111 -10.74 18.40 6.52
N VAL A 112 -9.70 17.86 7.15
CA VAL A 112 -9.02 18.52 8.28
C VAL A 112 -8.19 19.73 7.86
N ASP A 113 -7.56 19.69 6.68
CA ASP A 113 -6.76 20.81 6.14
C ASP A 113 -7.56 22.11 6.01
N SER A 114 -8.89 22.00 5.83
CA SER A 114 -9.80 23.16 5.84
C SER A 114 -9.86 23.93 7.17
N VAL A 115 -9.39 23.32 8.26
CA VAL A 115 -9.34 23.90 9.61
C VAL A 115 -7.90 24.06 10.10
N ALA A 116 -7.06 23.04 9.93
CA ALA A 116 -5.69 22.98 10.43
C ALA A 116 -4.75 22.54 9.30
N PRO A 117 -3.83 23.39 8.82
CA PRO A 117 -3.03 23.07 7.64
C PRO A 117 -2.16 21.81 7.80
N VAL A 118 -2.23 20.88 6.85
CA VAL A 118 -1.56 19.57 6.94
C VAL A 118 -0.32 19.55 6.06
N ASN A 119 0.84 19.30 6.67
CA ASN A 119 2.10 19.04 5.98
C ASN A 119 2.26 17.54 5.75
N LEU A 120 2.61 17.14 4.53
CA LEU A 120 2.90 15.76 4.18
C LEU A 120 4.41 15.60 4.02
N ILE A 121 5.01 14.69 4.78
CA ILE A 121 6.46 14.44 4.77
C ILE A 121 6.73 12.98 4.42
N GLY A 122 7.20 12.73 3.20
CA GLY A 122 7.58 11.40 2.73
C GLY A 122 8.96 10.99 3.20
N THR A 123 9.10 9.79 3.78
CA THR A 123 10.38 9.21 4.21
C THR A 123 10.48 7.73 3.84
N GLY A 124 11.67 7.26 3.48
CA GLY A 124 11.92 5.89 3.02
C GLY A 124 11.27 5.63 1.67
N TRP A 125 10.00 5.23 1.68
CA TRP A 125 9.21 5.04 0.47
C TRP A 125 7.74 5.41 0.65
N VAL A 126 7.15 5.89 -0.43
CA VAL A 126 5.74 6.31 -0.50
C VAL A 126 5.15 5.74 -1.78
N ALA A 127 4.49 4.59 -1.66
CA ALA A 127 4.11 3.76 -2.79
C ALA A 127 2.61 3.49 -2.82
N SER A 128 2.04 3.38 -4.03
CA SER A 128 0.64 2.93 -4.23
C SER A 128 -0.35 3.78 -3.40
N ALA A 129 -1.17 3.17 -2.54
CA ALA A 129 -2.08 3.88 -1.63
C ALA A 129 -1.35 4.91 -0.72
N GLY A 130 -0.07 4.69 -0.38
CA GLY A 130 0.74 5.69 0.33
C GLY A 130 0.99 6.95 -0.50
N ALA A 131 1.18 6.81 -1.82
CA ALA A 131 1.31 7.95 -2.73
C ALA A 131 -0.02 8.68 -2.96
N LEU A 132 -1.15 7.95 -2.96
CA LEU A 132 -2.49 8.54 -2.93
C LEU A 132 -2.66 9.42 -1.68
N ILE A 133 -2.36 8.89 -0.50
CA ILE A 133 -2.43 9.64 0.77
C ILE A 133 -1.52 10.88 0.72
N PHE A 134 -0.28 10.72 0.24
CA PHE A 134 0.67 11.83 0.13
C PHE A 134 0.17 12.94 -0.80
N ALA A 135 -0.52 12.58 -1.88
CA ALA A 135 -1.15 13.54 -2.80
C ALA A 135 -2.38 14.26 -2.23
N ALA A 136 -2.86 13.89 -1.03
CA ALA A 136 -3.92 14.61 -0.33
C ALA A 136 -3.47 15.99 0.15
N GLY A 137 -2.18 16.13 0.50
CA GLY A 137 -1.61 17.39 0.93
C GLY A 137 -1.61 18.42 -0.20
N HIS A 138 -1.88 19.68 0.17
CA HIS A 138 -1.72 20.82 -0.72
C HIS A 138 -0.32 20.83 -1.34
N LYS A 139 -0.22 21.15 -2.64
CA LYS A 139 1.02 20.97 -3.41
C LYS A 139 2.23 21.60 -2.71
N ASP A 140 2.12 22.83 -2.24
CA ASP A 140 3.14 23.60 -1.52
C ASP A 140 3.51 23.03 -0.13
N ARG A 141 2.75 22.08 0.38
CA ARG A 141 2.92 21.41 1.69
C ARG A 141 3.32 19.93 1.58
N ARG A 142 3.78 19.50 0.40
CA ARG A 142 4.31 18.15 0.16
C ARG A 142 5.83 18.15 0.15
N PHE A 143 6.43 17.59 1.19
CA PHE A 143 7.87 17.50 1.39
C PHE A 143 8.36 16.06 1.38
N CYS A 144 9.64 15.85 1.11
CA CYS A 144 10.25 14.53 1.31
C CYS A 144 11.69 14.63 1.81
N LEU A 145 12.18 13.55 2.43
CA LEU A 145 13.58 13.40 2.80
C LEU A 145 14.44 12.97 1.59
N PRO A 146 15.77 13.14 1.62
CA PRO A 146 16.61 12.98 0.43
C PRO A 146 16.63 11.57 -0.16
N ASN A 147 16.42 10.54 0.67
CA ASN A 147 16.44 9.14 0.26
C ASN A 147 15.04 8.58 -0.06
N THR A 148 14.00 9.41 -0.03
CA THR A 148 12.63 8.96 -0.26
C THR A 148 12.44 8.53 -1.71
N ARG A 149 11.82 7.36 -1.90
CA ARG A 149 11.39 6.85 -3.20
C ARG A 149 9.87 6.87 -3.30
N PHE A 150 9.36 7.19 -4.47
CA PHE A 150 7.93 7.17 -4.76
C PHE A 150 7.62 6.09 -5.78
N LEU A 151 6.44 5.48 -5.67
CA LEU A 151 5.93 4.53 -6.65
C LEU A 151 4.47 4.84 -6.97
N LEU A 152 4.20 5.07 -8.24
CA LEU A 152 2.85 5.08 -8.80
C LEU A 152 2.64 3.84 -9.68
N HIS A 153 1.47 3.24 -9.58
CA HIS A 153 1.05 2.11 -10.42
C HIS A 153 -0.49 2.01 -10.40
N GLN A 154 -1.06 1.21 -11.29
CA GLN A 154 -2.49 0.95 -11.31
C GLN A 154 -2.93 0.15 -10.07
N PRO A 155 -4.18 0.31 -9.62
CA PRO A 155 -4.70 -0.51 -8.53
C PRO A 155 -4.69 -2.00 -8.92
N MET A 156 -4.45 -2.85 -7.93
CA MET A 156 -4.47 -4.30 -8.08
C MET A 156 -5.65 -4.86 -7.31
N GLY A 157 -6.34 -5.84 -7.88
CA GLY A 157 -7.45 -6.53 -7.25
C GLY A 157 -7.66 -7.91 -7.86
N GLY A 158 -8.53 -8.69 -7.25
CA GLY A 158 -8.90 -10.01 -7.72
C GLY A 158 -10.28 -10.38 -7.22
N VAL A 159 -11.08 -10.97 -8.09
CA VAL A 159 -12.45 -11.42 -7.80
C VAL A 159 -12.59 -12.89 -8.21
N ARG A 160 -13.38 -13.64 -7.46
CA ARG A 160 -13.82 -14.99 -7.81
C ARG A 160 -15.31 -15.09 -7.56
N GLY A 161 -16.04 -15.77 -8.44
CA GLY A 161 -17.48 -15.92 -8.33
C GLY A 161 -18.18 -16.13 -9.67
N PRO A 162 -19.51 -16.00 -9.70
CA PRO A 162 -20.29 -15.95 -10.93
C PRO A 162 -19.75 -14.93 -11.94
N ALA A 163 -19.97 -15.20 -13.24
CA ALA A 163 -19.50 -14.33 -14.31
C ALA A 163 -20.04 -12.88 -14.19
N THR A 164 -21.27 -12.72 -13.68
CA THR A 164 -21.88 -11.41 -13.42
C THR A 164 -21.11 -10.62 -12.37
N ASP A 165 -20.70 -11.27 -11.29
CA ASP A 165 -19.99 -10.62 -10.19
C ASP A 165 -18.57 -10.25 -10.63
N ILE A 166 -17.93 -11.12 -11.42
CA ILE A 166 -16.62 -10.82 -12.03
C ILE A 166 -16.70 -9.60 -12.95
N ASP A 167 -17.74 -9.48 -13.80
CA ASP A 167 -17.92 -8.31 -14.68
C ASP A 167 -18.14 -7.02 -13.87
N ILE A 168 -18.92 -7.08 -12.79
CA ILE A 168 -19.15 -5.94 -11.90
C ILE A 168 -17.84 -5.46 -11.29
N GLU A 169 -17.08 -6.35 -10.64
CA GLU A 169 -15.84 -5.98 -9.96
C GLU A 169 -14.76 -5.51 -10.96
N ALA A 170 -14.70 -6.11 -12.16
CA ALA A 170 -13.80 -5.65 -13.21
C ALA A 170 -14.10 -4.20 -13.63
N ARG A 171 -15.39 -3.82 -13.76
CA ARG A 171 -15.80 -2.45 -14.06
C ARG A 171 -15.43 -1.48 -12.94
N GLU A 172 -15.60 -1.87 -11.68
CA GLU A 172 -15.25 -1.03 -10.53
C GLU A 172 -13.74 -0.78 -10.44
N ILE A 173 -12.90 -1.80 -10.67
CA ILE A 173 -11.43 -1.61 -10.73
C ILE A 173 -11.03 -0.65 -11.86
N ILE A 174 -11.69 -0.72 -13.02
CA ILE A 174 -11.44 0.21 -14.13
C ILE A 174 -11.81 1.65 -13.75
N LYS A 175 -12.98 1.85 -13.12
CA LYS A 175 -13.41 3.17 -12.62
C LYS A 175 -12.45 3.72 -11.57
N MET A 176 -12.02 2.86 -10.64
CA MET A 176 -11.04 3.21 -9.61
C MET A 176 -9.72 3.65 -10.24
N ARG A 177 -9.18 2.89 -11.19
CA ARG A 177 -7.96 3.25 -11.93
C ARG A 177 -8.11 4.60 -12.63
N GLU A 178 -9.23 4.83 -13.31
CA GLU A 178 -9.49 6.10 -13.98
C GLU A 178 -9.52 7.27 -12.99
N ARG A 179 -10.25 7.13 -11.87
CA ARG A 179 -10.34 8.13 -10.81
C ARG A 179 -8.97 8.48 -10.25
N LEU A 180 -8.16 7.48 -9.92
CA LEU A 180 -6.81 7.67 -9.39
C LEU A 180 -5.89 8.36 -10.40
N ASN A 181 -5.96 7.98 -11.68
CA ASN A 181 -5.17 8.64 -12.73
C ASN A 181 -5.57 10.12 -12.90
N ARG A 182 -6.87 10.43 -12.85
CA ARG A 182 -7.35 11.83 -12.88
C ARG A 182 -6.90 12.62 -11.64
N LEU A 183 -6.92 11.98 -10.46
CA LEU A 183 -6.41 12.56 -9.23
C LEU A 183 -4.93 12.90 -9.39
N PHE A 184 -4.08 11.94 -9.74
CA PHE A 184 -2.64 12.20 -9.89
C PHE A 184 -2.34 13.20 -11.00
N ALA A 185 -3.06 13.20 -12.12
CA ALA A 185 -2.92 14.22 -13.16
C ALA A 185 -3.15 15.64 -12.59
N ARG A 186 -4.25 15.83 -11.85
CA ARG A 186 -4.56 17.10 -11.19
C ARG A 186 -3.50 17.49 -10.15
N GLU A 187 -3.12 16.57 -9.28
CA GLU A 187 -2.23 16.86 -8.14
C GLU A 187 -0.78 17.08 -8.56
N THR A 188 -0.32 16.41 -9.62
CA THR A 188 1.04 16.57 -10.14
C THR A 188 1.14 17.71 -11.14
N GLY A 189 0.09 17.96 -11.91
CA GLY A 189 0.09 18.86 -13.07
C GLY A 189 0.49 18.16 -14.38
N GLN A 190 0.71 16.85 -14.36
CA GLN A 190 0.94 16.05 -15.57
C GLN A 190 -0.35 15.87 -16.36
N THR A 191 -0.23 15.62 -17.66
CA THR A 191 -1.40 15.26 -18.48
C THR A 191 -1.96 13.91 -18.04
N TYR A 192 -3.26 13.71 -18.23
CA TYR A 192 -3.92 12.44 -17.92
C TYR A 192 -3.30 11.29 -18.71
N GLU A 193 -2.97 11.50 -19.99
CA GLU A 193 -2.38 10.49 -20.87
C GLU A 193 -1.00 10.06 -20.39
N LYS A 194 -0.20 11.01 -19.88
CA LYS A 194 1.11 10.71 -19.29
C LYS A 194 0.96 9.88 -18.02
N ILE A 195 0.03 10.25 -17.14
CA ILE A 195 -0.25 9.48 -15.92
C ILE A 195 -0.71 8.06 -16.27
N VAL A 196 -1.64 7.89 -17.20
CA VAL A 196 -2.10 6.56 -17.65
C VAL A 196 -0.94 5.69 -18.14
N LYS A 197 -0.03 6.27 -18.93
CA LYS A 197 1.15 5.55 -19.45
C LYS A 197 2.11 5.17 -18.32
N ASP A 198 2.40 6.11 -17.44
CA ASP A 198 3.38 5.91 -16.38
C ASP A 198 2.84 4.93 -15.32
N THR A 199 1.54 4.96 -15.00
CA THR A 199 0.95 4.05 -13.99
C THR A 199 0.54 2.68 -14.52
N ASP A 200 0.63 2.40 -15.83
CA ASP A 200 0.32 1.06 -16.36
C ASP A 200 1.24 -0.03 -15.76
N ARG A 201 2.46 0.34 -15.35
CA ARG A 201 3.38 -0.51 -14.59
C ARG A 201 3.93 0.25 -13.38
N ASN A 202 4.86 -0.38 -12.68
CA ASN A 202 5.54 0.24 -11.55
C ASN A 202 6.41 1.41 -12.03
N HIS A 203 5.97 2.63 -11.77
CA HIS A 203 6.73 3.85 -12.03
C HIS A 203 7.39 4.36 -10.76
N TRP A 204 8.66 3.99 -10.60
CA TRP A 204 9.50 4.45 -9.50
C TRP A 204 10.11 5.81 -9.79
N MET A 205 10.16 6.65 -8.77
CA MET A 205 10.82 7.96 -8.80
C MET A 205 11.70 8.11 -7.55
N SER A 206 12.90 8.63 -7.74
CA SER A 206 13.70 9.24 -6.68
C SER A 206 13.06 10.52 -6.16
N ALA A 207 13.56 11.06 -5.05
CA ALA A 207 13.10 12.32 -4.50
C ALA A 207 13.19 13.49 -5.49
N LYS A 208 14.24 13.53 -6.33
CA LYS A 208 14.42 14.56 -7.37
C LYS A 208 13.43 14.41 -8.51
N GLU A 209 13.30 13.18 -9.03
CA GLU A 209 12.33 12.88 -10.09
C GLU A 209 10.90 13.17 -9.62
N ALA A 210 10.58 12.93 -8.34
CA ALA A 210 9.27 13.25 -7.78
C ALA A 210 8.97 14.75 -7.71
N ILE A 211 9.99 15.61 -7.58
CA ILE A 211 9.84 17.07 -7.72
C ILE A 211 9.56 17.43 -9.18
N GLU A 212 10.39 16.92 -10.10
CA GLU A 212 10.23 17.18 -11.54
C GLU A 212 8.88 16.69 -12.07
N TYR A 213 8.39 15.56 -11.53
CA TYR A 213 7.09 15.00 -11.83
C TYR A 213 5.93 15.83 -11.23
N GLY A 214 6.20 16.70 -10.25
CA GLY A 214 5.22 17.55 -9.59
C GLY A 214 4.52 16.92 -8.38
N LEU A 215 4.95 15.73 -7.96
CA LEU A 215 4.41 15.04 -6.79
C LEU A 215 4.91 15.66 -5.48
N VAL A 216 6.17 16.09 -5.44
CA VAL A 216 6.81 16.72 -4.27
C VAL A 216 7.12 18.18 -4.57
N THR A 217 7.02 19.06 -3.56
CA THR A 217 7.43 20.47 -3.69
C THR A 217 8.90 20.67 -3.34
N LYS A 218 9.36 20.09 -2.23
CA LYS A 218 10.72 20.32 -1.76
C LYS A 218 11.30 19.11 -1.03
N ILE A 219 12.58 18.85 -1.29
CA ILE A 219 13.39 17.94 -0.49
C ILE A 219 13.92 18.72 0.72
N ILE A 220 13.67 18.18 1.92
CA ILE A 220 14.09 18.76 3.19
C ILE A 220 15.09 17.85 3.90
N SER A 221 15.96 18.43 4.72
CA SER A 221 17.02 17.68 5.44
C SER A 221 17.09 17.99 6.93
N LYS A 222 16.42 19.06 7.37
CA LYS A 222 16.36 19.51 8.77
C LYS A 222 14.90 19.73 9.16
N LEU A 223 14.59 19.58 10.45
CA LEU A 223 13.25 19.87 10.97
C LEU A 223 12.83 21.34 10.74
N SER A 224 13.78 22.26 10.81
CA SER A 224 13.55 23.68 10.54
C SER A 224 13.16 23.97 9.09
N ASP A 225 13.27 23.02 8.16
CA ASP A 225 12.95 23.24 6.75
C ASP A 225 11.44 23.12 6.46
N ILE A 226 10.63 22.65 7.43
CA ILE A 226 9.16 22.46 7.33
C ILE A 226 8.39 23.77 7.63
N HIS A 227 8.98 24.66 8.43
CA HIS A 227 8.34 25.88 8.94
C HIS A 227 9.09 27.15 8.55
#